data_AF-A0A8S3E0E4-F1
#
_entry.id   AF-A0A8S3E0E4-F1
#
_cell.length_a   1.000
_cell.length_b   1.000
_cell.length_c   1.000
_cell.angle_alpha   90.00
_cell.angle_beta   90.00
_cell.angle_gamma   90.00
#
_symmetry.space_group_name_H-M   'P 1'
#
loop_
_entity.id
_entity.type
_entity.pdbx_description
1 polymer ?
#
loop_
_entity_poly.entity_id
_entity_poly.type
_entity_poly.pdbx_seq_one_letter_code
_entity_poly.pdbx_strand_id
1 'polypeptide(L)' 'QPTDVAITHNAIILARYASICQAKGLVPIIEPEVIPDGDHDINVCQYVTEKVLAATFKAL' A
#
# COMPACT_ATOMS: atom_id res chain seq x y z
N GLN A 1 11.25 2.99 9.05
CA GLN A 1 9.77 2.97 9.09
C GLN A 1 9.22 4.00 8.10
N PRO A 2 8.14 3.70 7.37
CA PRO A 2 7.55 4.63 6.41
C PRO A 2 6.87 5.81 7.10
N THR A 3 6.97 7.00 6.51
CA THR A 3 6.26 8.19 6.99
C THR A 3 4.78 8.12 6.65
N ASP A 4 3.92 8.78 7.43
CA ASP A 4 2.47 8.83 7.15
C ASP A 4 2.17 9.45 5.78
N VAL A 5 3.02 10.40 5.35
CA VAL A 5 2.95 11.00 4.02
C VAL A 5 3.21 9.95 2.93
N ALA A 6 4.24 9.13 3.07
CA ALA A 6 4.56 8.08 2.09
C ALA A 6 3.42 7.05 1.99
N ILE A 7 2.88 6.61 3.12
CA ILE A 7 1.76 5.65 3.18
C ILE A 7 0.54 6.23 2.46
N THR A 8 0.15 7.46 2.82
CA THR A 8 -1.04 8.11 2.26
C THR A 8 -0.89 8.36 0.77
N HIS A 9 0.27 8.86 0.34
CA HIS A 9 0.54 9.17 -1.06
C HIS A 9 0.49 7.91 -1.92
N ASN A 10 1.15 6.83 -1.50
CA ASN A 10 1.16 5.57 -2.24
C ASN A 10 -0.23 4.93 -2.30
N ALA A 11 -0.99 4.97 -1.20
CA ALA A 11 -2.36 4.47 -1.17
C ALA A 11 -3.27 5.19 -2.19
N ILE A 12 -3.17 6.53 -2.27
CA ILE A 12 -3.94 7.34 -3.25
C ILE A 12 -3.53 6.99 -4.69
N ILE A 13 -2.24 6.83 -4.96
CA ILE A 13 -1.76 6.47 -6.32
C ILE A 13 -2.31 5.10 -6.73
N LEU A 14 -2.20 4.10 -5.85
CA LEU A 14 -2.68 2.75 -6.11
C LEU A 14 -4.19 2.71 -6.31
N ALA A 15 -4.95 3.49 -5.55
CA ALA A 15 -6.39 3.61 -5.75
C ALA A 15 -6.77 4.24 -7.09
N ARG A 16 -6.04 5.29 -7.50
CA ARG A 16 -6.22 5.89 -8.84
C ARG A 16 -5.89 4.92 -9.95
N TYR A 17 -4.80 4.15 -9.80
CA TYR A 17 -4.45 3.07 -10.73
C TYR A 17 -5.58 2.04 -10.81
N ALA A 18 -6.11 1.58 -9.67
CA ALA A 18 -7.22 0.63 -9.61
C ALA A 18 -8.46 1.12 -10.39
N SER A 19 -8.84 2.38 -10.15
CA SER A 19 -9.97 3.02 -10.83
C SER A 19 -9.79 3.08 -12.35
N ILE A 20 -8.59 3.44 -12.82
CA ILE A 20 -8.27 3.47 -14.26
C ILE A 20 -8.32 2.07 -14.86
N CYS A 21 -7.75 1.07 -14.20
CA CYS A 21 -7.79 -0.32 -14.65
C CYS A 21 -9.24 -0.82 -14.80
N GLN A 22 -10.07 -0.61 -13.79
CA GLN A 22 -11.48 -1.00 -13.82
C GLN A 22 -12.25 -0.28 -14.94
N ALA A 23 -12.00 1.02 -15.15
CA ALA A 23 -12.60 1.78 -16.26
C ALA A 23 -12.18 1.29 -17.65
N LYS A 24 -11.08 0.54 -17.75
CA LYS A 24 -10.59 -0.10 -18.97
C LYS A 24 -10.92 -1.60 -19.05
N GLY A 25 -11.71 -2.13 -18.12
CA GLY A 25 -12.10 -3.54 -18.07
C GLY A 25 -10.95 -4.48 -17.65
N LEU A 26 -9.91 -3.96 -17.02
CA LEU A 26 -8.81 -4.73 -16.46
C LEU A 26 -9.02 -4.93 -14.97
N VAL A 27 -8.77 -6.14 -14.47
CA VAL A 27 -8.74 -6.42 -13.02
C VAL A 27 -7.41 -5.91 -12.46
N PRO A 28 -7.39 -4.90 -11.57
CA PRO A 28 -6.15 -4.39 -11.01
C PRO A 28 -5.62 -5.32 -9.91
N ILE A 29 -4.32 -5.64 -9.98
CA ILE A 29 -3.57 -6.20 -8.86
C ILE A 29 -2.91 -5.03 -8.13
N ILE A 30 -3.20 -4.89 -6.83
CA ILE A 30 -2.68 -3.81 -6.00
C ILE A 30 -1.58 -4.37 -5.09
N GLU A 31 -0.37 -3.87 -5.27
CA GLU A 31 0.84 -4.37 -4.60
C GLU A 31 1.50 -3.26 -3.76
N PRO A 32 1.05 -3.02 -2.52
CA PRO A 32 1.68 -2.06 -1.62
C PRO A 32 2.84 -2.73 -0.87
N GLU A 33 3.96 -2.94 -1.56
CA GLU A 33 5.12 -3.65 -1.02
C GLU A 33 5.77 -2.91 0.16
N VAL A 34 6.05 -3.66 1.24
CA VAL A 34 6.88 -3.21 2.37
C VAL A 34 8.23 -3.89 2.25
N ILE A 35 9.27 -3.10 2.00
CA ILE A 35 10.62 -3.61 1.74
C ILE A 35 11.20 -4.24 3.02
N PRO A 36 11.74 -5.47 2.96
CA PRO A 36 12.28 -6.18 4.14
C PRO A 36 13.66 -5.68 4.59
N ASP A 37 14.26 -4.75 3.86
CA ASP A 37 15.60 -4.25 4.15
C ASP A 37 15.68 -3.53 5.50
N GLY A 38 16.67 -3.93 6.30
CA GLY A 38 17.02 -3.32 7.60
C GLY A 38 16.96 -4.29 8.77
N ASP A 39 17.39 -3.83 9.94
CA ASP A 39 17.52 -4.67 11.15
C ASP A 39 16.23 -4.74 11.99
N HIS A 40 15.06 -4.62 11.35
CA HIS A 40 13.78 -4.65 12.04
C HIS A 40 13.31 -6.08 12.30
N ASP A 41 12.57 -6.28 13.39
CA ASP A 41 12.02 -7.59 13.71
C ASP A 41 10.72 -7.88 12.94
N ILE A 42 10.24 -9.12 13.03
CA ILE A 42 9.01 -9.56 12.36
C ILE A 42 7.77 -8.79 12.84
N ASN A 43 7.75 -8.35 14.11
CA ASN A 43 6.62 -7.62 14.68
C ASN A 43 6.50 -6.22 14.05
N VAL A 44 7.63 -5.54 13.82
CA VAL A 44 7.66 -4.27 13.11
C VAL A 44 7.19 -4.44 11.66
N CYS A 45 7.64 -5.50 10.97
CA CYS A 45 7.17 -5.78 9.61
C CYS A 45 5.66 -6.03 9.56
N GLN A 46 5.12 -6.83 10.50
CA GLN A 46 3.69 -7.09 10.62
C GLN A 46 2.90 -5.80 10.87
N TYR A 47 3.30 -4.98 11.85
CA TYR A 47 2.65 -3.71 12.16
C TYR A 47 2.64 -2.74 10.97
N VAL A 48 3.78 -2.59 10.27
CA VAL A 48 3.87 -1.70 9.11
C VAL A 48 3.02 -2.22 7.96
N THR A 49 3.03 -3.51 7.71
CA THR A 49 2.21 -4.16 6.67
C THR A 49 0.72 -3.93 6.92
N GLU A 50 0.23 -4.15 8.14
CA GLU A 50 -1.17 -3.90 8.51
C GLU A 50 -1.56 -2.43 8.31
N LYS A 51 -0.70 -1.51 8.74
CA LYS A 51 -0.93 -0.07 8.59
C LYS A 51 -1.02 0.34 7.12
N VAL A 52 -0.09 -0.16 6.29
CA VAL A 52 -0.05 0.13 4.85
C VAL A 52 -1.28 -0.46 4.15
N LEU A 53 -1.61 -1.73 4.41
CA LEU A 53 -2.80 -2.38 3.83
C LEU A 53 -4.09 -1.67 4.21
N ALA A 54 -4.26 -1.31 5.50
CA ALA A 54 -5.42 -0.57 5.95
C ALA A 54 -5.57 0.79 5.25
N ALA A 55 -4.46 1.52 5.05
CA ALA A 55 -4.47 2.78 4.32
C ALA A 55 -4.79 2.58 2.82
N THR A 56 -4.24 1.55 2.19
CA THR A 56 -4.54 1.20 0.79
C THR A 56 -6.03 0.86 0.61
N PHE A 57 -6.60 0.01 1.46
CA PHE A 57 -8.04 -0.30 1.41
C PHE A 57 -8.93 0.90 1.75
N LYS A 58 -8.47 1.82 2.59
CA LYS A 58 -9.21 3.06 2.90
C LYS A 58 -9.23 4.04 1.73
N ALA A 59 -8.21 4.01 0.86
CA ALA A 59 -8.08 4.89 -0.28
C ALA A 59 -8.76 4.37 -1.56
N LEU A 60 -8.96 3.05 -1.68
CA LEU A 60 -9.74 2.41 -2.75
C LEU A 60 -11.22 2.81 -2.71
#